data_AF-A0A8S2FR78-F1
#
_entry.id   AF-A0A8S2FR78-F1
#
_cell.length_a   1.000
_cell.length_b   1.000
_cell.length_c   1.000
_cell.angle_alpha   90.00
_cell.angle_beta   90.00
_cell.angle_gamma   90.00
#
_symmetry.space_group_name_H-M   'P 1'
#
loop_
_entity.id
_entity.type
_entity.pdbx_description
1 polymer ?
#
loop_
_entity_poly.entity_id
_entity_poly.type
_entity_poly.pdbx_seq_one_letter_code
_entity_poly.pdbx_strand_id
1 'polypeptide(L)'
;ISTWKLLPEPDKKNTNIVSDQLSQKTAHYVIDRYDLSADDLKNLIQSNYELNDTILNPHLYLTAKLVQNPILFDSVGTHAFIQREFAAKDFILSHNEWFKNNIVLFPIHHHQHSLMYITDIQNKFIVEFDSALSNTFPKTKYIQSILNC
;
A
#
# COMPACT_ATOMS: atom_id res chain seq x y z
N ILE A 1 27.27 8.00 1.64
CA ILE A 1 25.94 8.62 1.87
C ILE A 1 25.34 8.87 0.48
N SER A 2 24.40 8.03 0.03
CA SER A 2 23.74 8.20 -1.26
C SER A 2 22.68 9.28 -1.14
N THR A 3 22.89 10.42 -1.82
CA THR A 3 21.90 11.48 -1.95
C THR A 3 20.78 10.99 -2.85
N TRP A 4 19.60 10.72 -2.28
CA TRP A 4 18.38 10.52 -3.05
C TRP A 4 18.11 11.79 -3.87
N LYS A 5 18.19 11.71 -5.19
CA LYS A 5 17.74 12.79 -6.08
C LYS A 5 16.22 12.77 -6.07
N LEU A 6 15.61 13.82 -5.52
CA LEU A 6 14.20 14.12 -5.73
C LEU A 6 13.95 14.17 -7.24
N LEU A 7 13.00 13.36 -7.71
CA LEU A 7 12.52 13.47 -9.08
C LEU A 7 11.91 14.87 -9.27
N PRO A 8 12.10 15.51 -10.43
CA PRO A 8 11.50 16.81 -10.71
C PRO A 8 9.98 16.71 -10.59
N GLU A 9 9.34 17.75 -10.04
CA GLU A 9 7.89 17.84 -9.99
C GLU A 9 7.29 17.68 -11.40
N PRO A 10 6.19 16.93 -11.55
CA PRO A 10 5.54 16.77 -12.85
C PRO A 10 5.07 18.13 -13.38
N ASP A 11 5.35 18.38 -14.66
CA ASP A 11 5.07 19.65 -15.33
C ASP A 11 3.56 19.96 -15.34
N LYS A 12 3.15 21.10 -14.75
CA LYS A 12 1.74 21.47 -14.53
C LYS A 12 0.91 21.57 -15.81
N LYS A 13 1.55 21.76 -16.97
CA LYS A 13 0.87 21.75 -18.27
C LYS A 13 0.40 20.35 -18.69
N ASN A 14 1.18 19.31 -18.38
CA ASN A 14 0.85 17.93 -18.76
C ASN A 14 -0.25 17.34 -17.88
N THR A 15 -0.29 17.69 -16.60
CA THR A 15 -1.33 17.23 -15.67
C THR A 15 -2.74 17.73 -16.05
N ASN A 16 -2.86 18.98 -16.53
CA ASN A 16 -4.13 19.51 -17.01
C ASN A 16 -4.63 18.79 -18.28
N ILE A 17 -3.73 18.49 -19.23
CA ILE A 17 -4.08 17.77 -20.47
C ILE A 17 -4.55 16.34 -20.17
N VAL A 18 -3.90 15.64 -19.23
CA VAL A 18 -4.29 14.29 -18.83
C VAL A 18 -5.64 14.29 -18.09
N SER A 19 -5.89 15.26 -17.21
CA SER A 19 -7.19 15.44 -16.54
C SER A 19 -8.33 15.68 -17.54
N ASP A 20 -8.11 16.52 -18.55
CA ASP A 20 -9.11 16.82 -19.58
C ASP A 20 -9.40 15.61 -20.48
N GLN A 21 -8.40 14.74 -20.72
CA GLN A 21 -8.59 13.50 -21.48
C GLN A 21 -9.29 12.39 -20.68
N LEU A 22 -9.06 12.31 -19.36
CA LEU A 22 -9.73 11.35 -18.47
C LEU A 22 -11.22 11.69 -18.29
N SER A 23 -11.55 12.97 -18.21
CA SER A 23 -12.94 13.42 -17.96
C SER A 23 -13.92 13.23 -19.14
N GLN A 24 -13.42 12.89 -20.33
CA GLN A 24 -14.24 12.64 -21.51
C GLN A 24 -14.58 11.16 -21.74
N LYS A 25 -14.08 10.24 -20.90
CA LYS A 25 -14.32 8.79 -21.05
C LYS A 25 -14.76 8.15 -19.74
N THR A 26 -15.84 7.37 -19.78
CA THR A 26 -16.16 6.32 -18.81
C THR A 26 -15.19 5.14 -18.98
N ALA A 27 -13.89 5.40 -18.88
CA ALA A 27 -12.86 4.39 -19.03
C ALA A 27 -12.61 3.72 -17.68
N HIS A 28 -12.71 2.40 -17.69
CA HIS A 28 -12.31 1.53 -16.58
C HIS A 28 -10.95 0.92 -16.92
N TYR A 29 -10.05 0.92 -15.94
CA TYR A 29 -8.71 0.37 -16.07
C TYR A 29 -8.57 -0.80 -15.11
N VAL A 30 -8.57 -2.01 -15.67
CA VAL A 30 -8.43 -3.24 -14.89
C VAL A 30 -6.96 -3.57 -14.71
N ILE A 31 -6.49 -3.54 -13.45
CA ILE A 31 -5.16 -3.97 -13.04
C ILE A 31 -5.31 -5.24 -12.22
N ASP A 32 -5.23 -6.38 -12.91
CA ASP A 32 -5.49 -7.69 -12.32
C ASP A 32 -6.87 -7.76 -11.65
N ARG A 33 -6.94 -7.84 -10.32
CA ARG A 33 -8.19 -7.89 -9.55
C ARG A 33 -8.77 -6.52 -9.21
N TYR A 34 -8.09 -5.43 -9.58
CA TYR A 34 -8.51 -4.07 -9.26
C TYR A 34 -9.14 -3.40 -10.48
N ASP A 35 -10.26 -2.72 -10.28
CA ASP A 35 -10.92 -1.89 -11.29
C ASP A 35 -10.84 -0.42 -10.88
N LEU A 36 -10.22 0.39 -11.74
CA LEU A 36 -9.97 1.81 -11.53
C LEU A 36 -10.81 2.63 -12.48
N SER A 37 -11.63 3.55 -11.96
CA SER A 37 -12.36 4.49 -12.80
C SER A 37 -11.45 5.65 -13.25
N ALA A 38 -11.86 6.33 -14.32
CA ALA A 38 -11.21 7.58 -14.75
C ALA A 38 -11.23 8.67 -13.65
N ASP A 39 -12.25 8.68 -12.79
CA ASP A 39 -12.35 9.62 -11.65
C ASP A 39 -11.31 9.32 -10.57
N ASP A 40 -11.07 8.04 -10.27
CA ASP A 40 -10.01 7.63 -9.34
C ASP A 40 -8.63 8.12 -9.84
N LEU A 41 -8.36 7.98 -11.14
CA LEU A 41 -7.13 8.46 -11.77
C LEU A 41 -7.04 9.99 -11.84
N LYS A 42 -8.16 10.68 -12.01
CA LYS A 42 -8.18 12.15 -11.98
C LYS A 42 -7.81 12.69 -10.61
N ASN A 43 -8.27 12.01 -9.57
CA ASN A 43 -7.99 12.39 -8.19
C ASN A 43 -6.49 12.30 -7.85
N LEU A 44 -5.76 11.33 -8.41
CA LEU A 44 -4.30 11.23 -8.30
C LEU A 44 -3.53 12.48 -8.78
N ILE A 45 -4.09 13.23 -9.73
CA ILE A 45 -3.43 14.37 -10.37
C ILE A 45 -3.61 15.66 -9.54
N GLN A 46 -4.55 15.66 -8.59
CA GLN A 46 -4.84 16.83 -7.76
C GLN A 46 -3.87 16.90 -6.57
N SER A 47 -3.23 18.06 -6.37
CA SER A 47 -2.14 18.25 -5.40
C SER A 47 -2.52 18.05 -3.93
N ASN A 48 -3.82 18.02 -3.62
CA ASN A 48 -4.34 17.93 -2.25
C ASN A 48 -5.21 16.68 -2.04
N TYR A 49 -5.14 15.72 -2.96
CA TYR A 49 -5.93 14.50 -2.85
C TYR A 49 -5.24 13.48 -1.95
N GLU A 50 -5.97 13.00 -0.95
CA GLU A 50 -5.56 11.87 -0.13
C GLU A 50 -5.82 10.56 -0.87
N LEU A 51 -4.80 9.71 -0.98
CA LEU A 51 -4.90 8.43 -1.66
C LEU A 51 -5.91 7.53 -0.93
N ASN A 52 -6.97 7.14 -1.62
CA ASN A 52 -7.91 6.14 -1.13
C ASN A 52 -7.40 4.71 -1.40
N ASP A 53 -8.09 3.72 -0.83
CA ASP A 53 -7.76 2.30 -1.00
C ASP A 53 -7.86 1.82 -2.45
N THR A 54 -8.74 2.45 -3.25
CA THR A 54 -8.94 2.14 -4.67
C THR A 54 -7.69 2.44 -5.50
N ILE A 55 -6.90 3.45 -5.11
CA ILE A 55 -5.63 3.81 -5.76
C ILE A 55 -4.43 3.13 -5.08
N LEU A 56 -4.42 3.13 -3.75
CA LEU A 56 -3.30 2.64 -2.96
C LEU A 56 -3.04 1.15 -3.20
N ASN A 57 -4.09 0.32 -3.19
CA ASN A 57 -3.95 -1.12 -3.29
C ASN A 57 -3.42 -1.60 -4.66
N PRO A 58 -3.92 -1.09 -5.81
CA PRO A 58 -3.32 -1.41 -7.11
C PRO A 58 -1.86 -0.97 -7.21
N HIS A 59 -1.51 0.20 -6.66
CA HIS A 59 -0.14 0.70 -6.68
C HIS A 59 0.82 -0.20 -5.88
N LEU A 60 0.41 -0.58 -4.66
CA LEU A 60 1.17 -1.51 -3.83
C LEU A 60 1.30 -2.87 -4.50
N TYR A 61 0.23 -3.37 -5.12
CA TYR A 61 0.23 -4.63 -5.85
C TYR A 61 1.22 -4.65 -7.01
N LEU A 62 1.22 -3.59 -7.83
CA LEU A 62 2.19 -3.43 -8.91
C LEU A 62 3.62 -3.32 -8.39
N THR A 63 3.82 -2.59 -7.30
CA THR A 63 5.14 -2.42 -6.67
C THR A 63 5.66 -3.75 -6.10
N ALA A 64 4.79 -4.52 -5.43
CA ALA A 64 5.11 -5.83 -4.89
C ALA A 64 5.52 -6.82 -6.00
N LYS A 65 4.90 -6.76 -7.18
CA LYS A 65 5.32 -7.57 -8.34
C LYS A 65 6.75 -7.33 -8.81
N LEU A 66 7.35 -6.19 -8.49
CA LEU A 66 8.74 -5.87 -8.83
C LEU A 66 9.74 -6.46 -7.82
N VAL A 67 9.26 -6.94 -6.68
CA VAL A 67 10.07 -7.56 -5.64
C VAL A 67 9.99 -9.09 -5.78
N GLN A 68 11.07 -9.80 -5.47
CA GLN A 68 11.04 -11.27 -5.48
C GLN A 68 10.22 -11.79 -4.30
N ASN A 69 9.05 -12.36 -4.61
CA ASN A 69 8.19 -13.11 -3.69
C ASN A 69 7.79 -12.35 -2.40
N PRO A 70 7.20 -11.14 -2.49
CA PRO A 70 6.53 -10.57 -1.33
C PRO A 70 5.13 -11.15 -1.18
N ILE A 71 4.70 -11.30 0.07
CA ILE A 71 3.28 -11.35 0.39
C ILE A 71 2.80 -9.92 0.57
N LEU A 72 1.76 -9.53 -0.14
CA LEU A 72 1.08 -8.25 0.04
C LEU A 72 -0.35 -8.48 0.51
N PHE A 73 -0.66 -7.95 1.70
CA PHE A 73 -2.03 -7.71 2.10
C PHE A 73 -2.49 -6.39 1.48
N ASP A 74 -3.75 -6.28 1.05
CA ASP A 74 -4.32 -4.97 0.78
C ASP A 74 -4.67 -4.26 2.10
N SER A 75 -4.94 -2.96 2.04
CA SER A 75 -5.22 -2.15 3.23
C SER A 75 -6.47 -2.64 3.99
N VAL A 76 -7.50 -3.05 3.24
CA VAL A 76 -8.75 -3.59 3.76
C VAL A 76 -8.51 -4.94 4.45
N GLY A 77 -7.78 -5.84 3.81
CA GLY A 77 -7.39 -7.15 4.33
C GLY A 77 -6.50 -7.02 5.55
N THR A 78 -5.57 -6.05 5.57
CA THR A 78 -4.74 -5.75 6.74
C THR A 78 -5.60 -5.28 7.92
N HIS A 79 -6.56 -4.38 7.68
CA HIS A 79 -7.48 -3.93 8.71
C HIS A 79 -8.33 -5.09 9.27
N ALA A 80 -8.89 -5.92 8.39
CA ALA A 80 -9.67 -7.09 8.77
C ALA A 80 -8.83 -8.10 9.56
N PHE A 81 -7.57 -8.32 9.16
CA PHE A 81 -6.61 -9.19 9.83
C PHE A 81 -6.32 -8.70 11.26
N ILE A 82 -6.05 -7.40 11.44
CA ILE A 82 -5.79 -6.79 12.74
C ILE A 82 -7.02 -6.85 13.65
N GLN A 83 -8.22 -6.54 13.14
CA GLN A 83 -9.43 -6.50 13.96
C GLN A 83 -9.96 -7.86 14.37
N ARG A 84 -9.76 -8.89 13.54
CA ARG A 84 -10.34 -10.23 13.74
C ARG A 84 -9.36 -11.24 14.32
N GLU A 85 -8.16 -10.83 14.69
CA GLU A 85 -7.11 -11.64 15.35
C GLU A 85 -7.05 -13.09 14.82
N PHE A 86 -6.38 -13.34 13.69
CA PHE A 86 -6.16 -14.67 13.07
C PHE A 86 -7.40 -15.57 12.84
N ALA A 87 -8.60 -15.23 13.33
CA ALA A 87 -9.79 -16.07 13.27
C ALA A 87 -10.49 -16.01 11.90
N ALA A 88 -10.12 -15.03 11.07
CA ALA A 88 -10.54 -14.95 9.67
C ALA A 88 -9.74 -15.97 8.84
N LYS A 89 -10.17 -17.24 8.88
CA LYS A 89 -9.59 -18.37 8.13
C LYS A 89 -9.36 -18.09 6.64
N ASP A 90 -10.12 -17.19 6.05
CA ASP A 90 -10.05 -16.87 4.62
C ASP A 90 -8.87 -15.97 4.23
N PHE A 91 -8.19 -15.34 5.20
CA PHE A 91 -6.99 -14.50 4.99
C PHE A 91 -5.68 -15.19 5.38
N ILE A 92 -5.76 -16.38 5.98
CA ILE A 92 -4.60 -17.11 6.46
C ILE A 92 -3.99 -17.82 5.24
N LEU A 93 -2.96 -17.21 4.66
CA LEU A 93 -2.00 -17.96 3.85
C LEU A 93 -1.59 -19.19 4.65
N SER A 94 -1.54 -20.35 4.00
CA SER A 94 -1.13 -21.57 4.69
C SER A 94 0.22 -21.35 5.37
N HIS A 95 0.49 -21.96 6.53
CA HIS A 95 1.75 -21.76 7.26
C HIS A 95 2.98 -21.90 6.35
N ASN A 96 2.92 -22.82 5.38
CA ASN A 96 3.98 -23.04 4.40
C ASN A 96 4.15 -21.90 3.39
N GLU A 97 3.13 -21.10 3.11
CA GLU A 97 3.20 -19.95 2.21
C GLU A 97 3.87 -18.75 2.88
N TRP A 98 3.68 -18.56 4.19
CA TRP A 98 4.40 -17.53 4.95
C TRP A 98 5.91 -17.71 4.86
N PHE A 99 6.41 -18.93 5.11
CA PHE A 99 7.86 -19.20 5.10
C PHE A 99 8.49 -19.34 3.70
N LYS A 100 7.68 -19.41 2.64
CA LYS A 100 8.18 -19.37 1.25
C LYS A 100 8.53 -17.95 0.79
N ASN A 101 8.00 -16.94 1.48
CA ASN A 101 8.17 -15.54 1.13
C ASN A 101 9.04 -14.89 2.21
N ASN A 102 10.04 -14.10 1.78
CA ASN A 102 10.96 -13.48 2.73
C ASN A 102 10.39 -12.19 3.33
N ILE A 103 9.49 -11.53 2.60
CA ILE A 103 8.96 -10.21 2.94
C ILE A 103 7.43 -10.26 2.93
N VAL A 104 6.83 -9.71 3.98
CA VAL A 104 5.38 -9.49 4.08
C VAL A 104 5.10 -8.01 4.26
N LEU A 105 4.19 -7.48 3.45
CA LEU A 105 3.79 -6.09 3.44
C LEU A 105 2.37 -5.95 3.99
N PHE A 106 2.22 -5.11 5.01
CA PHE A 106 0.96 -4.81 5.69
C PHE A 106 0.68 -3.30 5.59
N PRO A 107 0.04 -2.84 4.51
CA PRO A 107 -0.41 -1.46 4.42
C PRO A 107 -1.57 -1.21 5.40
N ILE A 108 -1.48 -0.13 6.17
CA ILE A 108 -2.56 0.33 7.02
C ILE A 108 -3.02 1.69 6.49
N HIS A 109 -4.32 1.80 6.25
CA HIS A 109 -4.96 3.06 5.92
C HIS A 109 -6.04 3.34 6.98
N HIS A 110 -5.90 4.47 7.69
CA HIS A 110 -6.76 4.80 8.82
C HIS A 110 -6.95 6.31 8.94
N HIS A 111 -8.21 6.76 8.89
CA HIS A 111 -8.62 8.15 9.08
C HIS A 111 -7.67 9.17 8.42
N GLN A 112 -7.45 9.03 7.11
CA GLN A 112 -6.63 9.94 6.27
C GLN A 112 -5.11 9.78 6.38
N HIS A 113 -4.64 8.77 7.11
CA HIS A 113 -3.22 8.48 7.21
C HIS A 113 -2.91 7.07 6.70
N SER A 114 -1.85 6.98 5.91
CA SER A 114 -1.34 5.70 5.40
C SER A 114 0.04 5.44 5.98
N LEU A 115 0.23 4.21 6.47
CA LEU A 115 1.51 3.70 6.91
C LEU A 115 1.66 2.26 6.42
N MET A 116 2.87 1.72 6.52
CA MET A 116 3.14 0.34 6.11
C MET A 116 4.05 -0.35 7.11
N TYR A 117 3.68 -1.56 7.52
CA TYR A 117 4.62 -2.47 8.16
C TYR A 117 5.25 -3.39 7.12
N ILE A 118 6.55 -3.59 7.24
CA ILE A 118 7.31 -4.57 6.49
C ILE A 118 7.87 -5.59 7.48
N THR A 119 7.47 -6.84 7.31
CA THR A 119 8.00 -7.97 8.08
C THR A 119 8.98 -8.73 7.20
N ASP A 120 10.24 -8.77 7.63
CA ASP A 120 11.25 -9.64 7.04
C ASP A 120 11.35 -10.92 7.87
N ILE A 121 10.80 -12.01 7.33
CA ILE A 121 10.71 -13.30 8.01
C ILE A 121 12.10 -13.92 8.17
N GLN A 122 12.96 -13.79 7.16
CA GLN A 122 14.29 -14.40 7.15
C GLN A 122 15.20 -13.72 8.18
N ASN A 123 15.18 -12.39 8.23
CA ASN A 123 16.01 -11.58 9.13
C ASN A 123 15.33 -11.29 10.48
N LYS A 124 14.10 -11.79 10.69
CA LYS A 124 13.34 -11.73 11.95
C LYS A 124 13.15 -10.31 12.48
N PHE A 125 12.81 -9.37 11.61
CA PHE A 125 12.52 -8.00 12.02
C PHE A 125 11.22 -7.49 11.41
N ILE A 126 10.67 -6.47 12.06
CA ILE A 126 9.51 -5.71 11.59
C ILE A 126 9.89 -4.23 11.61
N VAL A 127 9.62 -3.54 10.51
CA VAL A 127 9.82 -2.08 10.40
C VAL A 127 8.49 -1.42 10.06
N GLU A 128 8.19 -0.32 10.74
CA GLU A 128 7.11 0.60 10.36
C GLU A 128 7.67 1.73 9.53
N PHE A 129 6.97 2.03 8.44
CA PHE A 129 7.15 3.22 7.64
C PHE A 129 5.93 4.12 7.82
N ASP A 130 6.12 5.19 8.58
CA ASP A 130 5.13 6.24 8.79
C ASP A 130 5.77 7.58 8.39
N SER A 131 5.29 8.17 7.29
CA SER A 131 5.82 9.42 6.75
C SER A 131 5.32 10.67 7.48
N ALA A 132 4.30 10.56 8.34
CA ALA A 132 3.78 11.69 9.10
C ALA A 132 4.56 11.93 10.40
N LEU A 133 5.35 10.95 10.86
CA LEU A 133 6.14 11.07 12.08
C LEU A 133 7.58 11.46 11.75
N SER A 134 8.01 12.62 12.26
CA SER A 134 9.36 13.14 12.02
C SER A 134 10.46 12.46 12.85
N ASN A 135 10.13 11.56 13.78
CA ASN A 135 11.09 10.79 14.57
C ASN A 135 10.50 9.47 15.11
N THR A 136 11.33 8.42 14.98
CA THR A 136 11.42 7.18 15.77
C THR A 136 10.33 6.11 15.71
N PHE A 137 10.80 4.90 15.37
CA PHE A 137 10.40 3.54 15.79
C PHE A 137 8.90 3.16 15.76
N PRO A 138 8.59 1.92 15.34
CA PRO A 138 7.22 1.48 15.12
C PRO A 138 6.38 1.64 16.40
N LYS A 139 5.21 2.29 16.30
CA LYS A 139 4.27 2.40 17.43
C LYS A 139 3.64 1.04 17.70
N THR A 140 3.71 0.61 18.95
CA THR A 140 3.32 -0.72 19.45
C THR A 140 1.87 -1.15 19.17
N LYS A 141 0.96 -0.23 18.80
CA LYS A 141 -0.47 -0.50 18.71
C LYS A 141 -0.81 -1.63 17.72
N TYR A 142 -0.13 -1.68 16.57
CA TYR A 142 -0.37 -2.72 15.57
C TYR A 142 0.69 -3.81 15.57
N ILE A 143 1.90 -3.50 16.04
CA ILE A 143 2.98 -4.48 16.17
C ILE A 143 2.54 -5.65 17.03
N GLN A 144 1.87 -5.42 18.17
CA GLN A 144 1.48 -6.51 19.05
C GLN A 144 0.45 -7.43 18.40
N SER A 145 -0.46 -6.89 17.59
CA SER A 145 -1.39 -7.69 16.77
C SER A 145 -0.69 -8.46 15.65
N ILE A 146 0.41 -7.93 15.10
CA ILE A 146 1.25 -8.61 14.08
C ILE A 146 2.20 -9.63 14.73
N LEU A 147 2.61 -9.44 15.98
CA LEU A 147 3.56 -10.31 16.69
C LEU A 147 2.90 -11.41 17.52
N ASN A 148 1.65 -11.26 17.96
CA ASN A 148 0.91 -12.28 18.71
C ASN A 148 0.41 -13.44 17.81
N CYS A 149 1.09 -13.65 16.69
CA CYS A 149 0.79 -14.65 15.67
C CYS A 149 1.58 -15.93 15.95
#